data_AF-A0A929JZH0-F1
#
_entry.id   AF-A0A929JZH0-F1
#
_cell.length_a   1.000
_cell.length_b   1.000
_cell.length_c   1.000
_cell.angle_alpha   90.00
_cell.angle_beta   90.00
_cell.angle_gamma   90.00
#
_symmetry.space_group_name_H-M   'P 1'
#
loop_
_entity.id
_entity.type
_entity.pdbx_description
1 polymer ?
#
loop_
_entity_poly.entity_id
_entity_poly.type
_entity_poly.pdbx_seq_one_letter_code
_entity_poly.pdbx_strand_id
1 'polypeptide(L)'
;MSSSNIILSKNNKTANGTIQLTGSKSECNRALVIEALSGGRVKVKNLSDAADTVTLAGILKDHSLWIIDQGQSVDHGPSTIDHGLSVDHGPSTIDHGLKTVNIGPAGTAMRFLTAYFALQPGEVLLTGTERMKQRPIGILVDALRKLGANITYAEKDGFPPLQISGGFEQQTNQIGIKGDISSQYITALLLIAAKLPQGLELHIEGELTSRPYVEMTLAMLKQAGIQHSWQGNVISIANQEFSETALPVEPDWSAASYWYAIAALADEAELFLPGLTSYSLQGDSVITEIMANFGITSQFKDGGVHLKKEPKPIQRKIFDMKECPDLAQTVIVVCAALGHEATFTGLETLKIKETDRVKALQNELGKMGVKLIEKGLVYKLDCSEKFIPESMFINTYEDHRMAMAFAPLALVIPQLEIEDARVVEKSYPAFWQDLEKVNFEVKA
;
A
#
# COMPACT_ATOMS: atom_id res chain seq x y z
N MET A 1 -3.76 -15.66 -19.80
CA MET A 1 -5.17 -16.05 -19.55
C MET A 1 -5.93 -14.77 -19.23
N SER A 2 -7.05 -14.51 -19.92
CA SER A 2 -7.78 -13.23 -19.89
C SER A 2 -8.37 -12.93 -18.50
N SER A 3 -8.35 -11.66 -18.09
CA SER A 3 -9.11 -11.17 -16.93
C SER A 3 -10.59 -11.46 -17.12
N SER A 4 -11.17 -12.31 -16.26
CA SER A 4 -12.61 -12.55 -16.23
C SER A 4 -13.22 -11.78 -15.06
N ASN A 5 -14.46 -11.33 -15.26
CA ASN A 5 -15.30 -10.86 -14.16
C ASN A 5 -15.61 -12.05 -13.24
N ILE A 6 -16.06 -11.76 -12.01
CA ILE A 6 -16.58 -12.77 -11.11
C ILE A 6 -17.94 -12.34 -10.57
N ILE A 7 -18.82 -13.31 -10.36
CA ILE A 7 -20.10 -13.15 -9.68
C ILE A 7 -19.95 -13.70 -8.26
N LEU A 8 -20.20 -12.83 -7.29
CA LEU A 8 -20.25 -13.12 -5.87
C LEU A 8 -21.70 -13.23 -5.41
N SER A 9 -21.99 -14.29 -4.66
CA SER A 9 -23.26 -14.46 -3.97
C SER A 9 -23.03 -15.15 -2.63
N LYS A 10 -23.93 -14.93 -1.67
CA LYS A 10 -23.84 -15.58 -0.36
C LYS A 10 -25.22 -15.93 0.19
N ASN A 11 -25.46 -17.23 0.38
CA ASN A 11 -26.77 -17.77 0.72
C ASN A 11 -27.18 -17.57 2.19
N ASN A 12 -26.21 -17.35 3.08
CA ASN A 12 -26.46 -17.08 4.50
C ASN A 12 -25.71 -15.82 4.94
N LYS A 13 -26.28 -15.05 5.86
CA LYS A 13 -25.63 -13.83 6.37
C LYS A 13 -24.69 -14.10 7.53
N THR A 14 -24.03 -15.25 7.57
CA THR A 14 -23.08 -15.61 8.63
C THR A 14 -21.65 -15.61 8.11
N ALA A 15 -20.71 -15.16 8.93
CA ALA A 15 -19.29 -15.14 8.58
C ALA A 15 -18.45 -15.75 9.71
N ASN A 16 -18.14 -17.04 9.59
CA ASN A 16 -17.40 -17.79 10.60
C ASN A 16 -16.21 -18.50 9.98
N GLY A 17 -15.03 -18.38 10.61
CA GLY A 17 -13.84 -19.06 10.13
C GLY A 17 -12.53 -18.39 10.53
N THR A 18 -11.42 -18.99 10.12
CA THR A 18 -10.07 -18.46 10.32
C THR A 18 -9.50 -18.03 8.98
N ILE A 19 -9.05 -16.78 8.89
CA ILE A 19 -8.44 -16.25 7.66
C ILE A 19 -6.99 -15.85 7.94
N GLN A 20 -6.08 -16.51 7.24
CA GLN A 20 -4.67 -16.20 7.29
C GLN A 20 -4.35 -15.08 6.29
N LEU A 21 -4.08 -13.88 6.81
CA LEU A 21 -3.63 -12.77 5.99
C LEU A 21 -2.14 -12.94 5.65
N THR A 22 -1.75 -12.45 4.48
CA THR A 22 -0.35 -12.39 4.05
C THR A 22 0.33 -11.15 4.64
N GLY A 23 1.66 -11.08 4.50
CA GLY A 23 2.45 -9.96 5.03
C GLY A 23 2.00 -8.61 4.47
N SER A 24 2.17 -7.55 5.26
CA SER A 24 1.86 -6.17 4.88
C SER A 24 2.68 -5.77 3.66
N LYS A 25 2.01 -5.39 2.58
CA LYS A 25 2.70 -4.91 1.37
C LYS A 25 3.57 -3.68 1.67
N SER A 26 3.05 -2.79 2.52
CA SER A 26 3.74 -1.55 2.89
C SER A 26 5.03 -1.80 3.67
N GLU A 27 5.01 -2.76 4.59
CA GLU A 27 6.21 -3.17 5.32
C GLU A 27 7.16 -3.94 4.41
N CYS A 28 6.68 -4.95 3.66
CA CYS A 28 7.51 -5.74 2.76
C CYS A 28 8.35 -4.86 1.83
N ASN A 29 7.72 -3.88 1.18
CA ASN A 29 8.44 -3.03 0.23
C ASN A 29 9.52 -2.16 0.90
N ARG A 30 9.31 -1.71 2.14
CA ARG A 30 10.33 -1.01 2.93
C ARG A 30 11.44 -1.98 3.34
N ALA A 31 11.05 -3.15 3.85
CA ALA A 31 11.95 -4.18 4.34
C ALA A 31 12.91 -4.66 3.23
N LEU A 32 12.40 -4.87 2.02
CA LEU A 32 13.18 -5.29 0.85
C LEU A 32 14.23 -4.24 0.45
N VAL A 33 13.86 -2.95 0.46
CA VAL A 33 14.80 -1.86 0.16
C VAL A 33 15.85 -1.73 1.27
N ILE A 34 15.44 -1.88 2.54
CA ILE A 34 16.37 -1.92 3.67
C ILE A 34 17.34 -3.10 3.54
N GLU A 35 16.86 -4.31 3.23
CA GLU A 35 17.70 -5.49 3.01
C GLU A 35 18.70 -5.26 1.89
N ALA A 36 18.24 -4.74 0.74
CA ALA A 36 19.10 -4.42 -0.40
C ALA A 36 20.19 -3.38 -0.04
N LEU A 37 19.83 -2.31 0.66
CA LEU A 37 20.79 -1.28 1.10
C LEU A 37 21.70 -1.74 2.25
N SER A 38 21.29 -2.76 3.00
CA SER A 38 22.06 -3.29 4.13
C SER A 38 23.25 -4.15 3.73
N GLY A 39 23.37 -4.53 2.46
CA GLY A 39 24.43 -5.45 2.04
C GLY A 39 24.26 -6.85 2.61
N GLY A 40 23.01 -7.28 2.85
CA GLY A 40 22.69 -8.59 3.40
C GLY A 40 22.79 -8.71 4.93
N ARG A 41 23.08 -7.64 5.67
CA ARG A 41 23.04 -7.65 7.15
C ARG A 41 21.61 -7.76 7.70
N VAL A 42 20.65 -7.20 7.00
CA VAL A 42 19.23 -7.25 7.37
C VAL A 42 18.54 -8.32 6.54
N LYS A 43 17.83 -9.25 7.17
CA LYS A 43 17.05 -10.30 6.50
C LYS A 43 15.55 -10.09 6.71
N VAL A 44 14.76 -10.08 5.63
CA VAL A 44 13.30 -10.00 5.76
C VAL A 44 12.68 -11.37 6.04
N LYS A 45 11.68 -11.40 6.92
CA LYS A 45 10.85 -12.60 7.21
C LYS A 45 9.38 -12.29 6.95
N ASN A 46 8.62 -13.32 6.56
CA ASN A 46 7.17 -13.25 6.28
C ASN A 46 6.79 -12.30 5.13
N LEU A 47 7.48 -12.41 3.99
CA LEU A 47 7.13 -11.61 2.82
C LEU A 47 5.70 -11.89 2.33
N SER A 48 5.07 -10.81 1.86
CA SER A 48 3.81 -10.85 1.14
C SER A 48 4.00 -11.49 -0.23
N ASP A 49 2.98 -12.21 -0.67
CA ASP A 49 2.83 -12.73 -2.04
C ASP A 49 2.18 -11.70 -2.99
N ALA A 50 1.86 -10.50 -2.49
CA ALA A 50 1.34 -9.40 -3.30
C ALA A 50 2.25 -9.11 -4.51
N ALA A 51 1.64 -8.93 -5.69
CA ALA A 51 2.38 -8.73 -6.94
C ALA A 51 3.39 -7.57 -6.85
N ASP A 52 3.02 -6.45 -6.23
CA ASP A 52 3.93 -5.31 -5.99
C ASP A 52 5.20 -5.72 -5.21
N THR A 53 5.04 -6.56 -4.17
CA THR A 53 6.13 -7.06 -3.31
C THR A 53 7.04 -8.01 -4.09
N VAL A 54 6.42 -8.94 -4.81
CA VAL A 54 7.10 -9.95 -5.62
C VAL A 54 7.90 -9.28 -6.74
N THR A 55 7.31 -8.31 -7.46
CA THR A 55 7.99 -7.50 -8.47
C THR A 55 9.19 -6.75 -7.88
N LEU A 56 9.03 -6.08 -6.74
CA LEU A 56 10.13 -5.34 -6.11
C LEU A 56 11.28 -6.26 -5.68
N ALA A 57 10.97 -7.39 -5.04
CA ALA A 57 11.97 -8.37 -4.62
C ALA A 57 12.78 -8.90 -5.81
N GLY A 58 12.09 -9.23 -6.90
CA GLY A 58 12.71 -9.68 -8.14
C GLY A 58 13.64 -8.64 -8.77
N ILE A 59 13.18 -7.39 -8.88
CA ILE A 59 14.01 -6.27 -9.40
C ILE A 59 15.28 -6.08 -8.58
N LEU A 60 15.18 -6.12 -7.25
CA LEU A 60 16.32 -5.93 -6.35
C LEU A 60 17.31 -7.11 -6.44
N LYS A 61 16.81 -8.34 -6.60
CA LYS A 61 17.63 -9.54 -6.85
C LYS A 61 18.38 -9.43 -8.17
N ASP A 62 17.67 -9.15 -9.26
CA ASP A 62 18.24 -9.04 -10.61
C ASP A 62 19.25 -7.89 -10.71
N HIS A 63 19.01 -6.79 -10.00
CA HIS A 63 19.99 -5.70 -9.92
C HIS A 63 21.23 -6.10 -9.15
N SER A 64 21.08 -6.78 -8.01
CA SER A 64 22.21 -7.25 -7.21
C SER A 64 23.10 -8.20 -8.01
N LEU A 65 22.51 -9.14 -8.75
CA LEU A 65 23.25 -10.04 -9.65
C LEU A 65 23.97 -9.30 -10.77
N TRP A 66 23.32 -8.29 -11.36
CA TRP A 66 23.91 -7.48 -12.42
C TRP A 66 25.16 -6.71 -11.96
N ILE A 67 25.15 -6.12 -10.76
CA ILE A 67 26.33 -5.43 -10.20
C ILE A 67 27.51 -6.41 -10.07
N ILE A 68 27.27 -7.63 -9.57
CA ILE A 68 28.30 -8.67 -9.43
C ILE A 68 28.92 -9.01 -10.79
N ASP A 69 28.08 -9.21 -11.80
CA ASP A 69 28.51 -9.59 -13.15
C ASP A 69 29.36 -8.50 -13.82
N GLN A 70 29.07 -7.22 -13.54
CA GLN A 70 29.87 -6.10 -14.02
C GLN A 70 31.21 -5.93 -13.29
N GLY A 71 31.54 -6.80 -12.31
CA GLY A 71 32.79 -6.71 -11.54
C GLY A 71 32.90 -5.43 -10.70
N GLN A 72 31.78 -4.73 -10.48
CA GLN A 72 31.73 -3.49 -9.71
C GLN A 72 31.66 -3.84 -8.22
N SER A 73 32.61 -3.33 -7.44
CA SER A 73 32.51 -3.37 -5.98
C SER A 73 31.46 -2.36 -5.53
N VAL A 74 30.35 -2.86 -4.97
CA VAL A 74 29.48 -2.06 -4.10
C VAL A 74 30.06 -2.10 -2.68
N ASP A 75 30.12 -0.94 -2.01
CA ASP A 75 30.63 -0.79 -0.63
C ASP A 75 29.96 -1.72 0.40
N HIS A 76 28.87 -2.39 0.04
CA HIS A 76 28.05 -3.21 0.94
C HIS A 76 27.92 -4.67 0.51
N GLY A 77 28.54 -5.09 -0.60
CA GLY A 77 28.37 -6.44 -1.15
C GLY A 77 26.97 -6.69 -1.73
N PRO A 78 26.79 -7.75 -2.53
CA PRO A 78 25.52 -8.04 -3.19
C PRO A 78 24.45 -8.51 -2.20
N SER A 79 23.21 -8.06 -2.40
CA SER A 79 22.06 -8.54 -1.64
C SER A 79 21.85 -10.04 -1.84
N THR A 80 21.40 -10.75 -0.80
CA THR A 80 21.09 -12.19 -0.86
C THR A 80 19.58 -12.44 -0.92
N ILE A 81 18.80 -11.53 -1.52
CA ILE A 81 17.36 -11.71 -1.69
C ILE A 81 17.12 -13.00 -2.46
N ASP A 82 16.80 -14.06 -1.73
CA ASP A 82 16.47 -15.38 -2.27
C ASP A 82 15.32 -15.98 -1.48
N HIS A 83 14.13 -15.48 -1.77
CA HIS A 83 12.89 -15.90 -1.11
C HIS A 83 12.14 -16.98 -1.90
N GLY A 84 12.78 -17.61 -2.90
CA GLY A 84 12.13 -18.62 -3.74
C GLY A 84 10.95 -18.10 -4.57
N LEU A 85 10.80 -16.78 -4.68
CA LEU A 85 9.77 -16.14 -5.49
C LEU A 85 10.18 -16.24 -6.97
N SER A 86 9.41 -16.98 -7.77
CA SER A 86 9.48 -16.91 -9.23
C SER A 86 8.76 -15.65 -9.69
N VAL A 87 9.38 -14.87 -10.57
CA VAL A 87 8.85 -13.56 -10.94
C VAL A 87 8.90 -13.41 -12.46
N ASP A 88 7.76 -13.02 -13.05
CA ASP A 88 7.68 -12.48 -14.40
C ASP A 88 7.47 -10.96 -14.26
N HIS A 89 8.54 -10.18 -14.46
CA HIS A 89 8.58 -8.74 -14.18
C HIS A 89 8.39 -7.93 -15.47
N GLY A 90 7.98 -8.61 -16.56
CA GLY A 90 8.32 -8.17 -17.90
C GLY A 90 9.81 -8.30 -18.20
N PRO A 91 10.24 -8.19 -19.47
CA PRO A 91 11.65 -8.36 -19.82
C PRO A 91 12.47 -7.18 -19.25
N SER A 92 13.38 -7.45 -18.32
CA SER A 92 14.52 -6.55 -18.09
C SER A 92 15.43 -6.67 -19.31
N THR A 93 15.36 -5.67 -20.19
CA THR A 93 16.22 -5.62 -21.37
C THR A 93 17.46 -4.78 -21.05
N ILE A 94 18.60 -5.25 -21.53
CA ILE A 94 19.83 -4.47 -21.57
C ILE A 94 20.01 -4.08 -23.03
N ASP A 95 19.93 -2.79 -23.30
CA ASP A 95 20.23 -2.24 -24.62
C ASP A 95 21.30 -1.16 -24.48
N HIS A 96 22.40 -1.29 -25.22
CA HIS A 96 23.53 -0.35 -25.19
C HIS A 96 24.07 0.03 -23.79
N GLY A 97 23.97 -0.87 -22.80
CA GLY A 97 24.43 -0.63 -21.42
C GLY A 97 23.39 0.01 -20.49
N LEU A 98 22.23 0.42 -21.02
CA LEU A 98 21.09 0.92 -20.25
C LEU A 98 20.20 -0.26 -19.82
N LYS A 99 20.03 -0.45 -18.51
CA LYS A 99 19.13 -1.48 -17.97
C LYS A 99 17.71 -0.92 -17.86
N THR A 100 16.77 -1.49 -18.61
CA THR A 100 15.35 -1.14 -18.45
C THR A 100 14.73 -1.94 -17.31
N VAL A 101 14.14 -1.24 -16.35
CA VAL A 101 13.44 -1.82 -15.20
C VAL A 101 11.97 -1.44 -15.28
N ASN A 102 11.11 -2.43 -15.55
CA ASN A 102 9.67 -2.26 -15.59
C ASN A 102 9.05 -2.71 -14.25
N ILE A 103 8.41 -1.78 -13.55
CA ILE A 103 7.75 -2.04 -12.26
C ILE A 103 6.25 -2.34 -12.40
N GLY A 104 5.72 -2.35 -13.63
CA GLY A 104 4.28 -2.48 -13.86
C GLY A 104 3.47 -1.36 -13.17
N PRO A 105 2.39 -1.70 -12.45
CA PRO A 105 1.53 -0.72 -11.75
C PRO A 105 1.96 -0.43 -10.30
N ALA A 106 3.13 -0.92 -9.87
CA ALA A 106 3.59 -0.90 -8.48
C ALA A 106 4.06 0.48 -8.00
N GLY A 107 3.12 1.33 -7.57
CA GLY A 107 3.41 2.72 -7.21
C GLY A 107 4.53 2.90 -6.19
N THR A 108 4.55 2.08 -5.15
CA THR A 108 5.57 2.09 -4.10
C THR A 108 6.95 1.74 -4.67
N ALA A 109 7.04 0.71 -5.52
CA ALA A 109 8.28 0.30 -6.16
C ALA A 109 8.85 1.44 -7.03
N MET A 110 8.02 2.11 -7.83
CA MET A 110 8.46 3.28 -8.62
C MET A 110 9.15 4.35 -7.75
N ARG A 111 8.55 4.73 -6.62
CA ARG A 111 9.12 5.80 -5.76
C ARG A 111 10.38 5.32 -5.05
N PHE A 112 10.36 4.11 -4.49
CA PHE A 112 11.50 3.60 -3.71
C PHE A 112 12.69 3.29 -4.61
N LEU A 113 12.45 2.68 -5.77
CA LEU A 113 13.50 2.38 -6.75
C LEU A 113 14.10 3.63 -7.38
N THR A 114 13.33 4.72 -7.51
CA THR A 114 13.89 6.01 -7.96
C THR A 114 14.99 6.49 -7.02
N ALA A 115 14.76 6.44 -5.70
CA ALA A 115 15.75 6.82 -4.70
C ALA A 115 16.89 5.79 -4.58
N TYR A 116 16.56 4.49 -4.63
CA TYR A 116 17.53 3.41 -4.56
C TYR A 116 18.52 3.44 -5.73
N PHE A 117 18.04 3.48 -6.98
CA PHE A 117 18.92 3.49 -8.16
C PHE A 117 19.75 4.76 -8.26
N ALA A 118 19.29 5.88 -7.68
CA ALA A 118 20.12 7.07 -7.60
C ALA A 118 21.43 6.81 -6.86
N LEU A 119 21.44 5.95 -5.82
CA LEU A 119 22.63 5.59 -5.07
C LEU A 119 23.46 4.45 -5.68
N GLN A 120 22.87 3.67 -6.58
CA GLN A 120 23.57 2.53 -7.17
C GLN A 120 24.43 2.97 -8.36
N PRO A 121 25.52 2.26 -8.68
CA PRO A 121 26.24 2.49 -9.93
C PRO A 121 25.42 2.02 -11.14
N GLY A 122 25.71 2.59 -12.31
CA GLY A 122 25.07 2.19 -13.58
C GLY A 122 23.98 3.14 -14.08
N GLU A 123 23.44 2.84 -15.27
CA GLU A 123 22.32 3.61 -15.86
C GLU A 123 21.06 2.75 -15.95
N VAL A 124 19.95 3.29 -15.44
CA VAL A 124 18.66 2.60 -15.39
C VAL A 124 17.58 3.44 -16.04
N LEU A 125 16.80 2.82 -16.92
CA LEU A 125 15.51 3.35 -17.37
C LEU A 125 14.39 2.72 -16.53
N LEU A 126 13.87 3.47 -15.57
CA LEU A 126 12.79 3.04 -14.69
C LEU A 126 11.42 3.40 -15.30
N THR A 127 10.65 2.39 -15.67
CA THR A 127 9.35 2.52 -16.35
C THR A 127 8.25 1.69 -15.69
N GLY A 128 7.02 1.79 -16.17
CA GLY A 128 5.86 1.05 -15.69
C GLY A 128 4.74 0.98 -16.72
N THR A 129 3.52 0.63 -16.29
CA THR A 129 2.33 0.66 -17.15
C THR A 129 2.01 2.07 -17.64
N GLU A 130 1.17 2.19 -18.68
CA GLU A 130 0.70 3.49 -19.17
C GLU A 130 0.05 4.35 -18.06
N ARG A 131 -0.71 3.71 -17.16
CA ARG A 131 -1.25 4.39 -15.98
C ARG A 131 -0.14 4.89 -15.04
N MET A 132 0.93 4.12 -14.84
CA MET A 132 2.08 4.55 -14.02
C MET A 132 2.74 5.81 -14.57
N LYS A 133 2.88 5.92 -15.90
CA LYS A 133 3.42 7.10 -16.60
C LYS A 133 2.56 8.36 -16.45
N GLN A 134 1.38 8.24 -15.86
CA GLN A 134 0.50 9.37 -15.54
C GLN A 134 0.48 9.72 -14.05
N ARG A 135 1.20 8.96 -13.20
CA ARG A 135 1.23 9.19 -11.76
C ARG A 135 2.38 10.15 -11.40
N PRO A 136 2.12 11.20 -10.62
CA PRO A 136 3.13 12.21 -10.33
C PRO A 136 4.31 11.63 -9.55
N ILE A 137 5.51 12.09 -9.89
CA ILE A 137 6.77 11.80 -9.18
C ILE A 137 7.70 13.02 -9.08
N GLY A 138 7.34 14.14 -9.73
CA GLY A 138 8.16 15.35 -9.80
C GLY A 138 8.76 15.81 -8.49
N ILE A 139 7.95 15.89 -7.42
CA ILE A 139 8.40 16.32 -6.09
C ILE A 139 9.57 15.47 -5.55
N LEU A 140 9.51 14.16 -5.75
CA LEU A 140 10.59 13.26 -5.34
C LEU A 140 11.84 13.43 -6.21
N VAL A 141 11.67 13.55 -7.53
CA VAL A 141 12.78 13.76 -8.46
C VAL A 141 13.48 15.08 -8.18
N ASP A 142 12.75 16.15 -7.91
CA ASP A 142 13.31 17.46 -7.57
C ASP A 142 14.08 17.40 -6.25
N ALA A 143 13.56 16.71 -5.25
CA ALA A 143 14.26 16.48 -3.98
C ALA A 143 15.56 15.69 -4.18
N LEU A 144 15.53 14.60 -4.96
CA LEU A 144 16.70 13.78 -5.26
C LEU A 144 17.74 14.54 -6.10
N ARG A 145 17.32 15.32 -7.10
CA ARG A 145 18.21 16.18 -7.88
C ARG A 145 18.89 17.23 -7.02
N LYS A 146 18.14 17.87 -6.11
CA LYS A 146 18.71 18.81 -5.12
C LYS A 146 19.72 18.12 -4.21
N LEU A 147 19.47 16.88 -3.80
CA LEU A 147 20.43 16.09 -3.04
C LEU A 147 21.69 15.76 -3.85
N GLY A 148 21.62 15.67 -5.18
CA GLY A 148 22.75 15.36 -6.06
C GLY A 148 22.54 14.19 -7.02
N ALA A 149 21.32 13.64 -7.12
CA ALA A 149 21.03 12.57 -8.07
C ALA A 149 20.96 13.08 -9.52
N ASN A 150 21.51 12.29 -10.45
CA ASN A 150 21.34 12.52 -11.88
C ASN A 150 20.13 11.75 -12.42
N ILE A 151 19.00 12.45 -12.56
CA ILE A 151 17.73 11.88 -13.02
C ILE A 151 17.19 12.77 -14.14
N THR A 152 16.75 12.19 -15.25
CA THR A 152 16.04 12.87 -16.34
C THR A 152 14.69 12.19 -16.64
N TYR A 153 13.73 12.96 -17.16
CA TYR A 153 12.46 12.41 -17.63
C TYR A 153 12.67 11.92 -19.07
N ALA A 154 12.36 10.66 -19.34
CA ALA A 154 12.52 10.08 -20.68
C ALA A 154 11.37 10.46 -21.62
N GLU A 155 10.21 10.79 -21.07
CA GLU A 155 9.01 11.17 -21.82
C GLU A 155 8.48 12.53 -21.33
N LYS A 156 7.66 12.55 -20.27
CA LYS A 156 6.97 13.75 -19.79
C LYS A 156 7.51 14.24 -18.45
N ASP A 157 7.81 15.54 -18.37
CA ASP A 157 8.25 16.18 -17.14
C ASP A 157 7.28 15.96 -15.97
N GLY A 158 7.83 15.55 -14.83
CA GLY A 158 7.10 15.29 -13.59
C GLY A 158 6.52 13.87 -13.47
N PHE A 159 6.69 13.03 -14.49
CA PHE A 159 6.13 11.68 -14.57
C PHE A 159 7.15 10.64 -15.07
N PRO A 160 7.01 9.35 -14.73
CA PRO A 160 7.79 8.29 -15.35
C PRO A 160 7.52 8.19 -16.87
N PRO A 161 8.44 7.59 -17.66
CA PRO A 161 9.67 6.90 -17.26
C PRO A 161 10.82 7.84 -16.86
N LEU A 162 11.72 7.35 -16.01
CA LEU A 162 12.89 8.07 -15.52
C LEU A 162 14.17 7.40 -16.01
N GLN A 163 15.07 8.18 -16.59
CA GLN A 163 16.46 7.75 -16.78
C GLN A 163 17.27 8.20 -15.58
N ILE A 164 17.91 7.26 -14.90
CA ILE A 164 18.63 7.46 -13.65
C ILE A 164 20.07 7.02 -13.88
N SER A 165 21.01 7.95 -13.74
CA SER A 165 22.44 7.65 -13.80
C SER A 165 23.02 7.65 -12.39
N GLY A 166 23.66 6.54 -12.03
CA GLY A 166 24.37 6.34 -10.78
C GLY A 166 25.61 7.22 -10.62
N GLY A 167 26.29 7.08 -9.48
CA GLY A 167 27.45 7.91 -9.13
C GLY A 167 27.10 9.13 -8.26
N PHE A 168 26.01 9.03 -7.50
CA PHE A 168 25.48 10.05 -6.60
C PHE A 168 26.56 10.84 -5.83
N GLU A 169 26.67 12.14 -6.14
CA GLU A 169 27.52 13.07 -5.41
C GLU A 169 26.64 14.01 -4.58
N GLN A 170 26.62 13.79 -3.26
CA GLN A 170 25.73 14.54 -2.39
C GLN A 170 26.09 16.03 -2.33
N GLN A 171 25.17 16.89 -2.80
CA GLN A 171 25.32 18.35 -2.84
C GLN A 171 24.84 19.04 -1.56
N THR A 172 23.87 18.43 -0.87
CA THR A 172 23.32 18.92 0.40
C THR A 172 22.82 17.75 1.24
N ASN A 173 22.77 17.93 2.56
CA ASN A 173 22.08 17.03 3.47
C ASN A 173 20.68 17.54 3.87
N GLN A 174 20.31 18.78 3.52
CA GLN A 174 19.02 19.38 3.89
C GLN A 174 18.05 19.42 2.72
N ILE A 175 16.85 18.88 2.92
CA ILE A 175 15.78 18.87 1.90
C ILE A 175 14.44 19.27 2.51
N GLY A 176 13.76 20.23 1.88
CA GLY A 176 12.34 20.53 2.12
C GLY A 176 11.44 19.70 1.22
N ILE A 177 10.36 19.13 1.77
CA ILE A 177 9.35 18.39 1.01
C ILE A 177 7.94 18.61 1.59
N LYS A 178 6.96 18.76 0.71
CA LYS A 178 5.55 18.89 1.10
C LYS A 178 5.02 17.63 1.76
N GLY A 179 4.45 17.76 2.96
CA GLY A 179 3.90 16.65 3.76
C GLY A 179 2.51 16.17 3.34
N ASP A 180 1.78 16.96 2.56
CA ASP A 180 0.36 16.77 2.26
C ASP A 180 0.10 16.10 0.89
N ILE A 181 1.16 15.76 0.14
CA ILE A 181 1.03 15.19 -1.21
C ILE A 181 1.10 13.67 -1.19
N SER A 182 2.21 13.09 -0.70
CA SER A 182 2.41 11.64 -0.65
C SER A 182 3.51 11.26 0.32
N SER A 183 3.15 10.48 1.35
CA SER A 183 4.13 9.93 2.31
C SER A 183 5.18 9.04 1.65
N GLN A 184 4.90 8.47 0.46
CA GLN A 184 5.86 7.63 -0.27
C GLN A 184 7.10 8.40 -0.72
N TYR A 185 7.00 9.71 -0.97
CA TYR A 185 8.17 10.52 -1.33
C TYR A 185 9.09 10.71 -0.12
N ILE A 186 8.51 11.04 1.04
CA ILE A 186 9.23 11.12 2.31
C ILE A 186 9.88 9.75 2.62
N THR A 187 9.12 8.66 2.54
CA THR A 187 9.65 7.31 2.76
C THR A 187 10.82 6.98 1.85
N ALA A 188 10.74 7.29 0.55
CA ALA A 188 11.83 7.01 -0.40
C ALA A 188 13.14 7.70 0.01
N LEU A 189 13.07 8.96 0.46
CA LEU A 189 14.22 9.71 0.96
C LEU A 189 14.76 9.14 2.29
N LEU A 190 13.87 8.79 3.22
CA LEU A 190 14.27 8.23 4.52
C LEU A 190 14.95 6.85 4.38
N LEU A 191 14.48 6.00 3.45
CA LEU A 191 15.04 4.67 3.24
C LEU A 191 16.51 4.72 2.80
N ILE A 192 16.90 5.74 2.02
CA ILE A 192 18.28 5.90 1.54
C ILE A 192 19.17 6.71 2.50
N ALA A 193 18.57 7.39 3.48
CA ALA A 193 19.23 8.44 4.26
C ALA A 193 20.51 7.99 4.98
N ALA A 194 20.52 6.77 5.53
CA ALA A 194 21.67 6.21 6.24
C ALA A 194 22.89 5.95 5.34
N LYS A 195 22.67 5.84 4.02
CA LYS A 195 23.70 5.58 3.01
C LYS A 195 24.18 6.84 2.29
N LEU A 196 23.54 7.98 2.54
CA LEU A 196 24.03 9.27 2.07
C LEU A 196 25.31 9.65 2.85
N PRO A 197 26.41 10.07 2.18
CA PRO A 197 27.67 10.40 2.85
C PRO A 197 27.55 11.42 3.99
N GLN A 198 26.64 12.39 3.85
CA GLN A 198 26.38 13.45 4.83
C GLN A 198 25.08 13.20 5.63
N GLY A 199 24.47 12.02 5.50
CA GLY A 199 23.13 11.74 6.04
C GLY A 199 22.03 12.56 5.37
N LEU A 200 20.89 12.68 6.05
CA LEU A 200 19.73 13.47 5.63
C LEU A 200 19.12 14.22 6.81
N GLU A 201 18.79 15.49 6.60
CA GLU A 201 17.90 16.30 7.41
C GLU A 201 16.71 16.72 6.52
N LEU A 202 15.57 16.09 6.75
CA LEU A 202 14.36 16.27 5.97
C LEU A 202 13.38 17.21 6.70
N HIS A 203 13.06 18.33 6.07
CA HIS A 203 12.12 19.35 6.53
C HIS A 203 10.76 19.11 5.88
N ILE A 204 9.75 18.80 6.69
CA ILE A 204 8.38 18.60 6.23
C ILE A 204 7.68 19.97 6.15
N GLU A 205 7.36 20.38 4.93
CA GLU A 205 6.63 21.60 4.65
C GLU A 205 5.13 21.36 4.78
N GLY A 206 4.44 22.21 5.55
CA GLY A 206 3.00 22.12 5.76
C GLY A 206 2.59 20.99 6.72
N GLU A 207 1.37 20.49 6.54
CA GLU A 207 0.83 19.38 7.33
C GLU A 207 1.31 18.03 6.76
N LEU A 208 1.67 17.09 7.63
CA LEU A 208 1.98 15.72 7.23
C LEU A 208 0.70 14.88 7.14
N THR A 209 0.33 14.47 5.94
CA THR A 209 -0.72 13.46 5.73
C THR A 209 -0.14 12.06 5.76
N SER A 210 -0.95 11.08 6.18
CA SER A 210 -0.53 9.67 6.25
C SER A 210 0.74 9.47 7.11
N ARG A 211 0.85 10.21 8.22
CA ARG A 211 1.98 10.14 9.17
C ARG A 211 2.36 8.71 9.59
N PRO A 212 1.43 7.74 9.76
CA PRO A 212 1.80 6.39 10.21
C PRO A 212 2.72 5.66 9.23
N TYR A 213 2.69 6.00 7.94
CA TYR A 213 3.63 5.41 6.96
C TYR A 213 5.07 5.94 7.10
N VAL A 214 5.24 7.16 7.63
CA VAL A 214 6.56 7.72 7.95
C VAL A 214 7.07 7.10 9.25
N GLU A 215 6.21 7.00 10.26
CA GLU A 215 6.52 6.33 11.54
C GLU A 215 6.90 4.86 11.33
N MET A 216 6.17 4.14 10.47
CA MET A 216 6.52 2.77 10.04
C MET A 216 7.93 2.72 9.44
N THR A 217 8.27 3.62 8.51
CA THR A 217 9.61 3.67 7.91
C THR A 217 10.68 3.87 8.97
N LEU A 218 10.50 4.82 9.88
CA LEU A 218 11.45 5.13 10.93
C LEU A 218 11.59 3.98 11.95
N ALA A 219 10.49 3.32 12.30
CA ALA A 219 10.50 2.15 13.18
C ALA A 219 11.27 0.98 12.56
N MET A 220 11.06 0.70 11.27
CA MET A 220 11.78 -0.37 10.56
C MET A 220 13.28 -0.04 10.39
N LEU A 221 13.61 1.22 10.11
CA LEU A 221 15.00 1.68 10.09
C LEU A 221 15.66 1.50 11.46
N LYS A 222 14.95 1.83 12.55
CA LYS A 222 15.43 1.61 13.91
C LYS A 222 15.63 0.13 14.24
N GLN A 223 14.73 -0.74 13.81
CA GLN A 223 14.90 -2.20 13.93
C GLN A 223 16.10 -2.71 13.15
N ALA A 224 16.43 -2.06 12.03
CA ALA A 224 17.62 -2.30 11.23
C ALA A 224 18.92 -1.66 11.79
N GLY A 225 18.85 -1.05 12.99
CA GLY A 225 19.99 -0.44 13.68
C GLY A 225 20.20 1.04 13.37
N ILE A 226 19.40 1.63 12.47
CA ILE A 226 19.54 3.02 12.02
C ILE A 226 18.87 3.97 13.03
N GLN A 227 19.68 4.76 13.71
CA GLN A 227 19.21 5.80 14.61
C GLN A 227 18.71 7.02 13.84
N HIS A 228 17.65 7.62 14.35
CA HIS A 228 17.02 8.81 13.78
C HIS A 228 16.48 9.70 14.90
N SER A 229 16.22 10.96 14.56
CA SER A 229 15.45 11.87 15.41
C SER A 229 14.34 12.50 14.60
N TRP A 230 13.21 12.79 15.27
CA TRP A 230 12.11 13.54 14.68
C TRP A 230 11.66 14.60 15.67
N GLN A 231 11.92 15.87 15.35
CA GLN A 231 11.59 17.01 16.20
C GLN A 231 10.82 18.05 15.40
N GLY A 232 9.58 18.33 15.81
CA GLY A 232 8.67 19.16 15.03
C GLY A 232 8.48 18.60 13.62
N ASN A 233 8.85 19.39 12.61
CA ASN A 233 8.76 19.01 11.21
C ASN A 233 10.08 18.51 10.62
N VAL A 234 11.11 18.28 11.43
CA VAL A 234 12.44 17.88 10.96
C VAL A 234 12.73 16.44 11.36
N ILE A 235 13.10 15.62 10.37
CA ILE A 235 13.59 14.25 10.57
C ILE A 235 15.07 14.22 10.20
N SER A 236 15.93 13.78 11.11
CA SER A 236 17.37 13.69 10.86
C SER A 236 17.87 12.26 11.01
N ILE A 237 18.62 11.79 10.02
CA ILE A 237 19.25 10.47 9.96
C ILE A 237 20.71 10.67 9.51
N ALA A 238 21.66 10.31 10.37
CA ALA A 238 23.09 10.40 10.02
C ALA A 238 23.52 9.24 9.11
N ASN A 239 24.64 9.42 8.40
CA ASN A 239 25.35 8.34 7.74
C ASN A 239 25.74 7.29 8.79
N GLN A 240 25.30 6.05 8.60
CA GLN A 240 25.56 4.97 9.54
C GLN A 240 25.33 3.61 8.89
N GLU A 241 25.91 2.60 9.51
CA GLU A 241 25.86 1.22 9.05
C GLU A 241 24.66 0.46 9.62
N PHE A 242 24.07 -0.41 8.79
CA PHE A 242 23.01 -1.31 9.23
C PHE A 242 23.54 -2.39 10.19
N SER A 243 22.72 -2.78 11.16
CA SER A 243 23.00 -3.89 12.08
C SER A 243 22.63 -5.24 11.46
N GLU A 244 23.28 -6.32 11.92
CA GLU A 244 22.88 -7.68 11.60
C GLU A 244 21.59 -8.04 12.35
N THR A 245 20.48 -8.21 11.62
CA THR A 245 19.16 -8.44 12.24
C THR A 245 18.16 -9.04 11.25
N ALA A 246 17.00 -9.43 11.76
CA ALA A 246 15.86 -9.82 10.95
C ALA A 246 14.72 -8.79 11.10
N LEU A 247 14.07 -8.45 9.98
CA LEU A 247 12.85 -7.65 9.97
C LEU A 247 11.64 -8.57 9.77
N PRO A 248 10.87 -8.85 10.83
CA PRO A 248 9.60 -9.56 10.69
C PRO A 248 8.56 -8.62 10.10
N VAL A 249 7.88 -9.05 9.04
CA VAL A 249 6.72 -8.34 8.50
C VAL A 249 5.45 -8.82 9.19
N GLU A 250 4.63 -7.86 9.62
CA GLU A 250 3.30 -8.11 10.19
C GLU A 250 2.27 -8.50 9.11
N PRO A 251 1.20 -9.25 9.43
CA PRO A 251 0.09 -9.44 8.50
C PRO A 251 -0.61 -8.11 8.15
N ASP A 252 -1.18 -8.02 6.95
CA ASP A 252 -1.68 -6.75 6.39
C ASP A 252 -2.99 -6.25 7.04
N TRP A 253 -2.93 -5.14 7.80
CA TRP A 253 -4.11 -4.53 8.43
C TRP A 253 -5.06 -3.86 7.43
N SER A 254 -4.54 -3.44 6.28
CA SER A 254 -5.33 -2.93 5.17
C SER A 254 -6.21 -4.05 4.59
N ALA A 255 -5.66 -5.25 4.42
CA ALA A 255 -6.39 -6.46 4.02
C ALA A 255 -7.38 -6.92 5.10
N ALA A 256 -7.01 -6.82 6.38
CA ALA A 256 -7.90 -7.13 7.50
C ALA A 256 -9.21 -6.34 7.42
N SER A 257 -9.17 -5.10 6.92
CA SER A 257 -10.35 -4.24 6.84
C SER A 257 -11.52 -4.83 6.07
N TYR A 258 -11.26 -5.65 5.04
CA TYR A 258 -12.33 -6.30 4.27
C TYR A 258 -13.05 -7.37 5.09
N TRP A 259 -12.33 -8.06 5.98
CA TRP A 259 -12.91 -9.01 6.93
C TRP A 259 -13.72 -8.33 8.03
N TYR A 260 -13.26 -7.16 8.49
CA TYR A 260 -14.07 -6.31 9.35
C TYR A 260 -15.36 -5.84 8.66
N ALA A 261 -15.30 -5.49 7.37
CA ALA A 261 -16.49 -5.12 6.60
C ALA A 261 -17.46 -6.30 6.44
N ILE A 262 -16.96 -7.50 6.13
CA ILE A 262 -17.76 -8.74 6.09
C ILE A 262 -18.43 -8.97 7.46
N ALA A 263 -17.68 -8.88 8.55
CA ALA A 263 -18.22 -9.03 9.89
C ALA A 263 -19.30 -7.97 10.19
N ALA A 264 -19.08 -6.71 9.79
CA ALA A 264 -20.04 -5.61 10.00
C ALA A 264 -21.35 -5.82 9.23
N LEU A 265 -21.32 -6.42 8.04
CA LEU A 265 -22.50 -6.62 7.19
C LEU A 265 -23.22 -7.96 7.42
N ALA A 266 -22.56 -8.95 8.02
CA ALA A 266 -23.15 -10.23 8.38
C ALA A 266 -24.17 -10.07 9.53
N ASP A 267 -25.19 -10.92 9.63
CA ASP A 267 -26.09 -10.98 10.79
C ASP A 267 -25.34 -11.52 12.02
N GLU A 268 -24.46 -12.51 11.81
CA GLU A 268 -23.59 -13.11 12.81
C GLU A 268 -22.17 -13.26 12.26
N ALA A 269 -21.16 -12.95 13.05
CA ALA A 269 -19.77 -13.14 12.65
C ALA A 269 -18.89 -13.56 13.83
N GLU A 270 -18.10 -14.61 13.60
CA GLU A 270 -17.02 -15.08 14.46
C GLU A 270 -15.80 -15.43 13.59
N LEU A 271 -14.94 -14.44 13.36
CA LEU A 271 -13.75 -14.58 12.53
C LEU A 271 -12.49 -14.56 13.39
N PHE A 272 -11.49 -15.34 13.02
CA PHE A 272 -10.15 -15.26 13.61
C PHE A 272 -9.13 -14.87 12.53
N LEU A 273 -8.36 -13.82 12.80
CA LEU A 273 -7.28 -13.34 11.94
C LEU A 273 -5.94 -13.54 12.67
N PRO A 274 -5.20 -14.64 12.40
CA PRO A 274 -3.94 -14.95 13.07
C PRO A 274 -2.85 -13.91 12.77
N GLY A 275 -1.97 -13.69 13.74
CA GLY A 275 -0.76 -12.86 13.61
C GLY A 275 -0.98 -11.36 13.72
N LEU A 276 -2.22 -10.86 13.61
CA LEU A 276 -2.53 -9.45 13.88
C LEU A 276 -2.44 -9.18 15.38
N THR A 277 -1.77 -8.10 15.77
CA THR A 277 -1.53 -7.75 17.18
C THR A 277 -2.03 -6.35 17.51
N SER A 278 -2.27 -6.09 18.81
CA SER A 278 -2.70 -4.77 19.29
C SER A 278 -1.61 -3.69 19.20
N TYR A 279 -0.35 -4.09 18.98
CA TYR A 279 0.78 -3.19 18.83
C TYR A 279 1.36 -3.36 17.42
N SER A 280 0.86 -2.55 16.48
CA SER A 280 1.21 -2.64 15.06
C SER A 280 1.93 -1.38 14.59
N LEU A 281 2.88 -1.55 13.65
CA LEU A 281 3.48 -0.44 12.90
C LEU A 281 2.53 0.13 11.85
N GLN A 282 1.42 -0.55 11.55
CA GLN A 282 0.47 -0.15 10.53
C GLN A 282 -0.62 0.72 11.13
N GLY A 283 -0.71 1.97 10.66
CA GLY A 283 -1.79 2.90 11.05
C GLY A 283 -3.19 2.36 10.76
N ASP A 284 -3.30 1.45 9.79
CA ASP A 284 -4.55 0.79 9.42
C ASP A 284 -5.13 -0.12 10.52
N SER A 285 -4.36 -0.44 11.57
CA SER A 285 -4.85 -1.15 12.77
C SER A 285 -5.97 -0.40 13.51
N VAL A 286 -6.11 0.92 13.28
CA VAL A 286 -7.23 1.74 13.75
C VAL A 286 -8.60 1.25 13.23
N ILE A 287 -8.62 0.35 12.24
CA ILE A 287 -9.85 -0.31 11.80
C ILE A 287 -10.59 -0.99 12.96
N THR A 288 -9.87 -1.49 13.97
CA THR A 288 -10.43 -2.05 15.21
C THR A 288 -11.37 -1.05 15.90
N GLU A 289 -10.93 0.19 16.09
CA GLU A 289 -11.69 1.27 16.72
C GLU A 289 -12.81 1.79 15.81
N ILE A 290 -12.55 1.89 14.51
CA ILE A 290 -13.55 2.31 13.53
C ILE A 290 -14.71 1.30 13.54
N MET A 291 -14.41 0.01 13.49
CA MET A 291 -15.40 -1.04 13.34
C MET A 291 -16.12 -1.43 14.63
N ALA A 292 -15.58 -1.04 15.79
CA ALA A 292 -16.34 -1.02 17.04
C ALA A 292 -17.61 -0.14 16.97
N ASN A 293 -17.64 0.88 16.09
CA ASN A 293 -18.85 1.69 15.86
C ASN A 293 -19.93 0.93 15.08
N PHE A 294 -19.56 -0.12 14.36
CA PHE A 294 -20.45 -0.99 13.59
C PHE A 294 -20.74 -2.31 14.32
N GLY A 295 -20.48 -2.35 15.63
CA GLY A 295 -20.77 -3.51 16.48
C GLY A 295 -19.74 -4.64 16.36
N ILE A 296 -18.50 -4.36 15.91
CA ILE A 296 -17.45 -5.38 15.85
C ILE A 296 -16.53 -5.26 17.05
N THR A 297 -16.58 -6.27 17.92
CA THR A 297 -15.66 -6.42 19.04
C THR A 297 -14.41 -7.16 18.58
N SER A 298 -13.25 -6.58 18.85
CA SER A 298 -11.92 -7.16 18.54
C SER A 298 -11.26 -7.65 19.82
N GLN A 299 -10.98 -8.95 19.91
CA GLN A 299 -10.30 -9.56 21.06
C GLN A 299 -8.95 -10.13 20.63
N PHE A 300 -7.86 -9.56 21.14
CA PHE A 300 -6.52 -10.06 20.88
C PHE A 300 -6.19 -11.22 21.83
N LYS A 301 -6.16 -12.43 21.29
CA LYS A 301 -5.84 -13.69 22.01
C LYS A 301 -5.38 -14.74 21.01
N ASP A 302 -4.84 -15.84 21.51
CA ASP A 302 -4.46 -17.01 20.70
C ASP A 302 -3.51 -16.69 19.52
N GLY A 303 -2.72 -15.61 19.67
CA GLY A 303 -1.76 -15.16 18.65
C GLY A 303 -2.38 -14.39 17.49
N GLY A 304 -3.60 -13.87 17.61
CA GLY A 304 -4.25 -13.04 16.58
C GLY A 304 -5.40 -12.19 17.14
N VAL A 305 -6.30 -11.77 16.26
CA VAL A 305 -7.52 -11.04 16.64
C VAL A 305 -8.77 -11.84 16.31
N HIS A 306 -9.64 -12.02 17.30
CA HIS A 306 -10.99 -12.56 17.13
C HIS A 306 -11.96 -11.41 16.92
N LEU A 307 -12.71 -11.47 15.82
CA LEU A 307 -13.79 -10.55 15.50
C LEU A 307 -15.11 -11.19 15.87
N LYS A 308 -15.90 -10.47 16.65
CA LYS A 308 -17.25 -10.88 17.00
C LYS A 308 -18.23 -9.77 16.70
N LYS A 309 -19.33 -10.09 16.01
CA LYS A 309 -20.44 -9.15 15.87
C LYS A 309 -21.28 -9.13 17.14
N GLU A 310 -21.45 -7.93 17.69
CA GLU A 310 -22.26 -7.65 18.87
C GLU A 310 -23.24 -6.52 18.54
N PRO A 311 -24.55 -6.72 18.71
CA PRO A 311 -25.55 -5.70 18.42
C PRO A 311 -25.29 -4.41 19.21
N LYS A 312 -25.06 -3.30 18.50
CA LYS A 312 -24.86 -1.98 19.09
C LYS A 312 -25.43 -0.90 18.18
N PRO A 313 -26.04 0.17 18.73
CA PRO A 313 -26.42 1.33 17.93
C PRO A 313 -25.19 2.01 17.33
N ILE A 314 -25.25 2.34 16.04
CA ILE A 314 -24.18 3.07 15.34
C ILE A 314 -24.19 4.53 15.80
N GLN A 315 -23.07 5.03 16.31
CA GLN A 315 -22.98 6.36 16.94
C GLN A 315 -22.13 7.37 16.17
N ARG A 316 -20.99 6.95 15.61
CA ARG A 316 -20.01 7.85 15.00
C ARG A 316 -20.48 8.36 13.64
N LYS A 317 -20.59 9.68 13.49
CA LYS A 317 -21.02 10.33 12.22
C LYS A 317 -19.89 11.02 11.47
N ILE A 318 -18.69 11.13 12.03
CA ILE A 318 -17.53 11.78 11.40
C ILE A 318 -16.33 10.84 11.45
N PHE A 319 -15.74 10.57 10.29
CA PHE A 319 -14.53 9.78 10.12
C PHE A 319 -13.45 10.65 9.47
N ASP A 320 -12.29 10.76 10.14
CA ASP A 320 -11.10 11.34 9.54
C ASP A 320 -10.22 10.19 9.08
N MET A 321 -9.92 10.17 7.77
CA MET A 321 -9.14 9.12 7.12
C MET A 321 -7.71 9.56 6.80
N LYS A 322 -7.27 10.73 7.26
CA LYS A 322 -5.94 11.29 6.94
C LYS A 322 -4.79 10.38 7.33
N GLU A 323 -4.94 9.67 8.45
CA GLU A 323 -3.91 8.78 9.01
C GLU A 323 -4.02 7.34 8.50
N CYS A 324 -5.17 6.97 7.94
CA CYS A 324 -5.47 5.63 7.43
C CYS A 324 -6.24 5.69 6.09
N PRO A 325 -5.74 6.42 5.07
CA PRO A 325 -6.50 6.72 3.85
C PRO A 325 -6.85 5.46 3.07
N ASP A 326 -6.03 4.43 3.19
CA ASP A 326 -6.19 3.15 2.52
C ASP A 326 -7.36 2.30 3.09
N LEU A 327 -7.94 2.70 4.24
CA LEU A 327 -9.18 2.14 4.80
C LEU A 327 -10.46 2.84 4.28
N ALA A 328 -10.33 3.99 3.61
CA ALA A 328 -11.49 4.86 3.32
C ALA A 328 -12.56 4.17 2.49
N GLN A 329 -12.18 3.46 1.42
CA GLN A 329 -13.12 2.73 0.56
C GLN A 329 -13.93 1.71 1.38
N THR A 330 -13.25 0.91 2.20
CA THR A 330 -13.89 -0.08 3.08
C THR A 330 -14.91 0.55 4.02
N VAL A 331 -14.52 1.60 4.74
CA VAL A 331 -15.40 2.25 5.73
C VAL A 331 -16.59 2.93 5.06
N ILE A 332 -16.36 3.63 3.94
CA ILE A 332 -17.42 4.31 3.19
C ILE A 332 -18.44 3.29 2.66
N VAL A 333 -17.99 2.16 2.10
CA VAL A 333 -18.87 1.11 1.58
C VAL A 333 -19.68 0.48 2.72
N VAL A 334 -19.09 0.23 3.90
CA VAL A 334 -19.82 -0.27 5.08
C VAL A 334 -20.90 0.72 5.51
N CYS A 335 -20.60 2.03 5.60
CA CYS A 335 -21.61 3.04 5.90
C CYS A 335 -22.76 3.03 4.89
N ALA A 336 -22.44 2.97 3.60
CA ALA A 336 -23.43 2.93 2.52
C ALA A 336 -24.32 1.68 2.62
N ALA A 337 -23.71 0.51 2.80
CA ALA A 337 -24.40 -0.77 2.95
C ALA A 337 -25.32 -0.82 4.17
N LEU A 338 -24.95 -0.16 5.27
CA LEU A 338 -25.77 -0.06 6.48
C LEU A 338 -26.79 1.09 6.44
N GLY A 339 -26.74 1.95 5.42
CA GLY A 339 -27.60 3.14 5.35
C GLY A 339 -27.26 4.19 6.41
N HIS A 340 -26.02 4.20 6.87
CA HIS A 340 -25.53 5.10 7.90
C HIS A 340 -24.99 6.38 7.25
N GLU A 341 -25.74 7.48 7.37
CA GLU A 341 -25.25 8.80 6.95
C GLU A 341 -24.02 9.21 7.79
N ALA A 342 -22.94 9.56 7.09
CA ALA A 342 -21.67 9.90 7.70
C ALA A 342 -20.97 11.03 6.94
N THR A 343 -20.04 11.70 7.63
CA THR A 343 -19.14 12.71 7.08
C THR A 343 -17.72 12.17 7.11
N PHE A 344 -16.98 12.37 6.04
CA PHE A 344 -15.60 11.97 5.88
C PHE A 344 -14.71 13.18 5.62
N THR A 345 -13.49 13.14 6.13
CA THR A 345 -12.42 14.11 5.91
C THR A 345 -11.10 13.36 5.66
N GLY A 346 -10.07 14.02 5.14
CA GLY A 346 -8.77 13.37 4.90
C GLY A 346 -8.74 12.48 3.66
N LEU A 347 -9.60 12.74 2.66
CA LEU A 347 -9.73 11.93 1.44
C LEU A 347 -8.92 12.49 0.26
N GLU A 348 -8.16 13.56 0.45
CA GLU A 348 -7.54 14.34 -0.63
C GLU A 348 -6.54 13.51 -1.43
N THR A 349 -5.74 12.68 -0.73
CA THR A 349 -4.72 11.84 -1.35
C THR A 349 -5.31 10.73 -2.24
N LEU A 350 -6.60 10.40 -2.08
CA LEU A 350 -7.25 9.33 -2.82
C LEU A 350 -7.41 9.60 -4.32
N LYS A 351 -7.39 10.87 -4.74
CA LYS A 351 -7.58 11.27 -6.14
C LYS A 351 -6.38 10.94 -7.04
N ILE A 352 -5.21 10.76 -6.44
CA ILE A 352 -3.93 10.53 -7.16
C ILE A 352 -3.37 9.10 -6.94
N LYS A 353 -4.22 8.19 -6.44
CA LYS A 353 -3.89 6.78 -6.21
C LYS A 353 -3.96 6.00 -7.54
N GLU A 354 -4.19 4.69 -7.48
CA GLU A 354 -4.40 3.80 -8.62
C GLU A 354 -5.41 4.41 -9.62
N THR A 355 -6.57 4.79 -9.11
CA THR A 355 -7.61 5.57 -9.79
C THR A 355 -7.94 6.83 -8.98
N ASP A 356 -8.84 7.67 -9.49
CA ASP A 356 -9.54 8.63 -8.63
C ASP A 356 -10.58 7.87 -7.80
N ARG A 357 -10.16 7.42 -6.61
CA ARG A 357 -10.97 6.56 -5.74
C ARG A 357 -12.22 7.26 -5.22
N VAL A 358 -12.19 8.59 -5.06
CA VAL A 358 -13.38 9.36 -4.67
C VAL A 358 -14.41 9.30 -5.78
N LYS A 359 -13.98 9.55 -7.02
CA LYS A 359 -14.86 9.48 -8.18
C LYS A 359 -15.38 8.06 -8.43
N ALA A 360 -14.54 7.05 -8.26
CA ALA A 360 -14.93 5.65 -8.35
C ALA A 360 -16.00 5.30 -7.29
N LEU A 361 -15.79 5.65 -6.01
CA LEU A 361 -16.79 5.47 -4.95
C LEU A 361 -18.11 6.17 -5.28
N GLN A 362 -18.08 7.41 -5.78
CA GLN A 362 -19.29 8.14 -6.18
C GLN A 362 -20.09 7.41 -7.26
N ASN A 363 -19.41 6.89 -8.28
CA ASN A 363 -20.06 6.19 -9.39
C ASN A 363 -20.66 4.86 -8.92
N GLU A 364 -19.88 4.07 -8.18
CA GLU A 364 -20.25 2.72 -7.79
C GLU A 364 -21.33 2.72 -6.69
N LEU A 365 -21.24 3.58 -5.68
CA LEU A 365 -22.29 3.73 -4.66
C LEU A 365 -23.59 4.30 -5.22
N GLY A 366 -23.51 5.10 -6.28
CA GLY A 366 -24.69 5.64 -6.97
C GLY A 366 -25.61 4.55 -7.52
N LYS A 367 -25.07 3.38 -7.87
CA LYS A 367 -25.84 2.23 -8.37
C LYS A 367 -26.79 1.62 -7.31
N MET A 368 -26.59 1.93 -6.03
CA MET A 368 -27.49 1.56 -4.92
C MET A 368 -28.18 2.78 -4.27
N GLY A 369 -28.25 3.91 -4.97
CA GLY A 369 -28.93 5.11 -4.51
C GLY A 369 -28.19 5.92 -3.45
N VAL A 370 -26.91 5.64 -3.20
CA VAL A 370 -26.09 6.33 -2.20
C VAL A 370 -25.20 7.37 -2.86
N LYS A 371 -25.13 8.59 -2.31
CA LYS A 371 -24.34 9.71 -2.87
C LYS A 371 -23.19 10.07 -1.92
N LEU A 372 -21.96 10.09 -2.43
CA LEU A 372 -20.80 10.65 -1.73
C LEU A 372 -20.55 12.08 -2.23
N ILE A 373 -21.05 13.07 -1.49
CA ILE A 373 -21.08 14.48 -1.90
C ILE A 373 -19.82 15.19 -1.39
N GLU A 374 -18.95 15.61 -2.30
CA GLU A 374 -17.77 16.43 -1.99
C GLU A 374 -18.14 17.92 -1.85
N LYS A 375 -17.71 18.54 -0.74
CA LYS A 375 -17.82 19.98 -0.48
C LYS A 375 -16.52 20.48 0.16
N GLY A 376 -15.56 20.88 -0.68
CA GLY A 376 -14.22 21.22 -0.22
C GLY A 376 -13.51 19.98 0.33
N LEU A 377 -12.99 20.07 1.55
CA LEU A 377 -12.30 18.96 2.25
C LEU A 377 -13.24 18.04 3.04
N VAL A 378 -14.55 18.25 2.89
CA VAL A 378 -15.58 17.51 3.62
C VAL A 378 -16.44 16.72 2.64
N TYR A 379 -16.66 15.45 2.93
CA TYR A 379 -17.40 14.52 2.08
C TYR A 379 -18.59 13.96 2.85
N LYS A 380 -19.81 14.27 2.41
CA LYS A 380 -21.04 13.76 3.05
C LYS A 380 -21.55 12.53 2.31
N LEU A 381 -21.71 11.43 3.02
CA LEU A 381 -22.42 10.25 2.54
C LEU A 381 -23.93 10.41 2.81
N ASP A 382 -24.70 10.50 1.75
CA ASP A 382 -26.16 10.60 1.76
C ASP A 382 -26.77 9.25 1.34
N CYS A 383 -27.47 8.64 2.28
CA CYS A 383 -28.12 7.33 2.13
C CYS A 383 -29.65 7.44 2.05
N SER A 384 -30.22 8.64 1.88
CA SER A 384 -31.67 8.87 1.93
C SER A 384 -32.45 8.15 0.82
N GLU A 385 -31.84 7.96 -0.35
CA GLU A 385 -32.40 7.26 -1.51
C GLU A 385 -31.87 5.83 -1.65
N LYS A 386 -31.19 5.31 -0.61
CA LYS A 386 -30.58 3.98 -0.65
C LYS A 386 -31.62 2.90 -0.93
N PHE A 387 -31.27 2.00 -1.85
CA PHE A 387 -31.98 0.76 -2.08
C PHE A 387 -30.98 -0.40 -2.22
N ILE A 388 -31.47 -1.63 -2.17
CA ILE A 388 -30.67 -2.83 -2.42
C ILE A 388 -31.14 -3.41 -3.76
N PRO A 389 -30.30 -3.38 -4.82
CA PRO A 389 -30.66 -4.00 -6.09
C PRO A 389 -30.59 -5.53 -6.02
N GLU A 390 -31.34 -6.21 -6.89
CA GLU A 390 -31.25 -7.67 -7.08
C GLU A 390 -29.89 -8.09 -7.67
N SER A 391 -29.31 -7.24 -8.52
CA SER A 391 -27.97 -7.42 -9.06
C SER A 391 -27.23 -6.09 -9.22
N MET A 392 -25.90 -6.14 -9.09
CA MET A 392 -25.05 -4.96 -9.23
C MET A 392 -23.71 -5.34 -9.84
N PHE A 393 -23.29 -4.61 -10.87
CA PHE A 393 -21.97 -4.72 -11.47
C PHE A 393 -21.04 -3.63 -10.91
N ILE A 394 -19.83 -3.99 -10.49
CA ILE A 394 -18.83 -3.09 -9.94
C ILE A 394 -17.65 -2.95 -10.90
N ASN A 395 -17.38 -1.74 -11.37
CA ASN A 395 -16.13 -1.45 -12.08
C ASN A 395 -15.00 -1.32 -11.06
N THR A 396 -13.85 -1.93 -11.33
CA THR A 396 -12.71 -1.92 -10.41
C THR A 396 -11.73 -0.80 -10.72
N TYR A 397 -11.75 -0.27 -11.95
CA TYR A 397 -10.86 0.81 -12.38
C TYR A 397 -9.37 0.46 -12.19
N GLU A 398 -9.02 -0.82 -12.37
CA GLU A 398 -7.67 -1.37 -12.10
C GLU A 398 -7.19 -1.15 -10.64
N ASP A 399 -8.11 -0.91 -9.70
CA ASP A 399 -7.83 -0.69 -8.29
C ASP A 399 -8.30 -1.86 -7.42
N HIS A 400 -7.32 -2.55 -6.84
CA HIS A 400 -7.55 -3.71 -5.97
C HIS A 400 -8.46 -3.38 -4.79
N ARG A 401 -8.43 -2.14 -4.28
CA ARG A 401 -9.27 -1.72 -3.14
C ARG A 401 -10.71 -1.50 -3.54
N MET A 402 -10.99 -1.11 -4.79
CA MET A 402 -12.37 -1.02 -5.28
C MET A 402 -13.01 -2.41 -5.29
N ALA A 403 -12.31 -3.42 -5.83
CA ALA A 403 -12.80 -4.81 -5.83
C ALA A 403 -13.07 -5.32 -4.40
N MET A 404 -12.07 -5.24 -3.52
CA MET A 404 -12.16 -5.83 -2.19
C MET A 404 -13.05 -5.06 -1.21
N ALA A 405 -13.17 -3.73 -1.34
CA ALA A 405 -14.07 -2.94 -0.49
C ALA A 405 -15.55 -3.17 -0.84
N PHE A 406 -15.86 -3.47 -2.11
CA PHE A 406 -17.23 -3.73 -2.56
C PHE A 406 -17.64 -5.20 -2.44
N ALA A 407 -16.71 -6.16 -2.48
CA ALA A 407 -17.01 -7.59 -2.33
C ALA A 407 -17.90 -7.94 -1.10
N PRO A 408 -17.74 -7.33 0.10
CA PRO A 408 -18.62 -7.56 1.24
C PRO A 408 -20.10 -7.27 0.97
N LEU A 409 -20.44 -6.45 -0.05
CA LEU A 409 -21.83 -6.19 -0.43
C LEU A 409 -22.57 -7.44 -0.89
N ALA A 410 -21.89 -8.53 -1.28
CA ALA A 410 -22.54 -9.80 -1.61
C ALA A 410 -23.29 -10.45 -0.42
N LEU A 411 -23.12 -9.93 0.81
CA LEU A 411 -23.95 -10.26 1.97
C LEU A 411 -25.37 -9.65 1.91
N VAL A 412 -25.55 -8.58 1.13
CA VAL A 412 -26.82 -7.85 1.03
C VAL A 412 -27.36 -7.78 -0.40
N ILE A 413 -26.49 -7.80 -1.41
CA ILE A 413 -26.84 -7.83 -2.83
C ILE A 413 -26.80 -9.29 -3.30
N PRO A 414 -27.92 -9.86 -3.80
CA PRO A 414 -27.98 -11.28 -4.17
C PRO A 414 -26.98 -11.69 -5.27
N GLN A 415 -26.76 -10.82 -6.26
CA GLN A 415 -25.83 -11.07 -7.37
C GLN A 415 -24.91 -9.86 -7.55
N LEU A 416 -23.69 -9.95 -7.03
CA LEU A 416 -22.69 -8.89 -7.16
C LEU A 416 -21.61 -9.32 -8.16
N GLU A 417 -21.55 -8.66 -9.30
CA GLU A 417 -20.50 -8.91 -10.30
C GLU A 417 -19.36 -7.89 -10.11
N ILE A 418 -18.12 -8.36 -10.07
CA ILE A 418 -16.91 -7.54 -9.94
C ILE A 418 -16.08 -7.66 -11.22
N GLU A 419 -15.73 -6.51 -11.82
CA GLU A 419 -14.86 -6.41 -12.99
C GLU A 419 -13.42 -6.88 -12.68
N ASP A 420 -12.83 -7.69 -13.56
CA ASP A 420 -11.43 -8.14 -13.48
C ASP A 420 -11.02 -8.65 -12.08
N ALA A 421 -11.30 -9.93 -11.80
CA ALA A 421 -10.94 -10.54 -10.53
C ALA A 421 -9.43 -10.50 -10.23
N ARG A 422 -8.55 -10.40 -11.23
CA ARG A 422 -7.10 -10.45 -11.02
C ARG A 422 -6.55 -9.16 -10.41
N VAL A 423 -7.34 -8.09 -10.40
CA VAL A 423 -6.93 -6.80 -9.83
C VAL A 423 -6.48 -6.93 -8.36
N VAL A 424 -7.02 -7.89 -7.60
CA VAL A 424 -6.67 -8.10 -6.19
C VAL A 424 -5.26 -8.67 -5.99
N GLU A 425 -4.67 -9.32 -7.01
CA GLU A 425 -3.30 -9.87 -6.98
C GLU A 425 -2.26 -8.81 -6.58
N LYS A 426 -2.58 -7.52 -6.80
CA LYS A 426 -1.73 -6.40 -6.41
C LYS A 426 -1.43 -6.32 -4.91
N SER A 427 -2.33 -6.77 -4.04
CA SER A 427 -2.11 -6.73 -2.59
C SER A 427 -2.63 -7.93 -1.80
N TYR A 428 -3.59 -8.68 -2.33
CA TYR A 428 -4.17 -9.83 -1.64
C TYR A 428 -4.58 -10.91 -2.65
N PRO A 429 -3.61 -11.64 -3.24
CA PRO A 429 -3.88 -12.63 -4.30
C PRO A 429 -4.90 -13.71 -3.91
N ALA A 430 -4.85 -14.17 -2.65
CA ALA A 430 -5.74 -15.21 -2.14
C ALA A 430 -7.16 -14.71 -1.77
N PHE A 431 -7.49 -13.43 -1.97
CA PHE A 431 -8.72 -12.83 -1.44
C PHE A 431 -9.99 -13.62 -1.81
N TRP A 432 -10.17 -13.97 -3.08
CA TRP A 432 -11.35 -14.70 -3.54
C TRP A 432 -11.44 -16.11 -2.95
N GLN A 433 -10.30 -16.81 -2.87
CA GLN A 433 -10.19 -18.14 -2.26
C GLN A 433 -10.48 -18.10 -0.76
N ASP A 434 -10.08 -17.02 -0.09
CA ASP A 434 -10.38 -16.83 1.32
C ASP A 434 -11.87 -16.53 1.55
N LEU A 435 -12.56 -15.83 0.65
CA LEU A 435 -14.02 -15.63 0.75
C LEU A 435 -14.78 -16.97 0.73
N GLU A 436 -14.33 -17.94 -0.07
CA GLU A 436 -14.93 -19.28 -0.12
C GLU A 436 -14.85 -19.99 1.25
N LYS A 437 -13.79 -19.74 2.04
CA LYS A 437 -13.63 -20.32 3.39
C LYS A 437 -14.72 -19.89 4.37
N VAL A 438 -15.39 -18.77 4.10
CA VAL A 438 -16.54 -18.29 4.88
C VAL A 438 -17.84 -18.37 4.06
N ASN A 439 -17.92 -19.31 3.11
CA ASN A 439 -19.10 -19.67 2.33
C ASN A 439 -19.66 -18.57 1.41
N PHE A 440 -18.80 -17.71 0.84
CA PHE A 440 -19.20 -17.00 -0.39
C PHE A 440 -19.10 -17.95 -1.58
N GLU A 441 -20.02 -17.83 -2.53
CA GLU A 441 -19.90 -18.46 -3.84
C GLU A 441 -19.17 -17.48 -4.77
N VAL A 442 -18.09 -17.94 -5.40
CA VAL A 442 -17.31 -17.17 -6.39
C VAL A 442 -17.40 -17.90 -7.74
N LYS A 443 -18.03 -17.26 -8.74
CA LYS A 443 -18.23 -17.83 -10.09
C LYS A 443 -17.53 -16.95 -11.12
N ALA A 444 -16.65 -17.54 -11.94
CA ALA A 444 -15.89 -16.85 -12.99
C ALA A 444 -16.61 -16.81 -14.34
#